data_AF-A0A853CZE3-F1
#
_entry.id   AF-A0A853CZE3-F1
#
_cell.length_a   1.000
_cell.length_b   1.000
_cell.length_c   1.000
_cell.angle_alpha   90.00
_cell.angle_beta   90.00
_cell.angle_gamma   90.00
#
_symmetry.space_group_name_H-M   'P 1'
#
loop_
_entity.id
_entity.type
_entity.pdbx_description
1 polymer ?
#
loop_
_entity_poly.entity_id
_entity_poly.type
_entity_poly.pdbx_seq_one_letter_code
_entity_poly.pdbx_strand_id
1 'polypeptide(L)'
;MLGGLTGWHLLIILAVILLLFGAPKLPALAKSIGQSMRIFKGEVDEMKKDGKDGSADAGADTSSAPSAAAPSAPAPTGPAPSSDSTESKPKQ
;
A
#
# COMPACT_ATOMS: atom_id res chain seq x y z
N MET A 1 -21.88 -0.69 -37.50
CA MET A 1 -21.09 0.56 -37.45
C MET A 1 -20.42 0.74 -36.06
N LEU A 2 -19.77 -0.30 -35.52
CA LEU A 2 -19.14 -0.28 -34.17
C LEU A 2 -17.81 -1.07 -34.16
N GLY A 3 -17.08 -1.05 -35.28
CA GLY A 3 -15.79 -1.75 -35.41
C GLY A 3 -14.58 -0.85 -35.17
N GLY A 4 -14.82 0.39 -34.74
CA GLY A 4 -13.81 1.45 -34.62
C GLY A 4 -13.37 1.75 -33.19
N LEU A 5 -13.83 1.00 -32.17
CA LEU A 5 -13.31 1.12 -30.79
C LEU A 5 -12.07 0.24 -30.59
N THR A 6 -11.19 0.29 -31.59
CA THR A 6 -9.76 0.54 -31.40
C THR A 6 -9.25 0.12 -30.04
N GLY A 7 -8.80 -1.13 -29.94
CA GLY A 7 -7.89 -1.53 -28.87
C GLY A 7 -6.84 -0.44 -28.64
N TRP A 8 -6.35 0.18 -29.73
CA TRP A 8 -5.41 1.32 -29.77
C TRP A 8 -5.84 2.60 -29.03
N HIS A 9 -7.12 2.91 -28.88
CA HIS A 9 -7.52 4.11 -28.12
C HIS A 9 -7.40 3.85 -26.62
N LEU A 10 -7.66 2.63 -26.15
CA LEU A 10 -7.62 2.30 -24.73
C LEU A 10 -6.23 2.50 -24.12
N LEU A 11 -5.17 2.13 -24.83
CA LEU A 11 -3.79 2.37 -24.40
C LEU A 11 -3.37 3.84 -24.48
N ILE A 12 -3.94 4.65 -25.39
CA ILE A 12 -3.71 6.10 -25.41
C ILE A 12 -4.32 6.74 -24.15
N ILE A 13 -5.56 6.36 -23.82
CA ILE A 13 -6.24 6.86 -22.63
C ILE A 13 -5.51 6.42 -21.36
N LEU A 14 -5.07 5.15 -21.32
CA LEU A 14 -4.24 4.64 -20.23
C LEU A 14 -2.93 5.43 -20.10
N ALA A 15 -2.24 5.71 -21.21
CA ALA A 15 -1.01 6.50 -21.21
C ALA A 15 -1.23 7.92 -20.65
N VAL A 16 -2.34 8.59 -21.01
CA VAL A 16 -2.70 9.90 -20.45
C VAL A 16 -2.95 9.81 -18.94
N ILE A 17 -3.68 8.79 -18.47
CA ILE A 17 -3.93 8.59 -17.04
C ILE A 17 -2.62 8.31 -16.29
N LEU A 18 -1.70 7.50 -16.86
CA LEU A 18 -0.36 7.29 -16.28
C LEU A 18 0.46 8.59 -16.23
N LEU A 19 0.32 9.48 -17.20
CA LEU A 19 1.02 10.76 -17.19
C LEU A 19 0.49 11.69 -16.08
N LEU A 20 -0.82 11.70 -15.85
CA LEU A 20 -1.47 12.55 -14.83
C LEU A 20 -1.32 11.99 -13.41
N PHE A 21 -1.55 10.69 -13.24
CA PHE A 21 -1.55 10.03 -11.93
C PHE A 21 -0.19 9.43 -11.57
N GLY A 22 0.64 9.10 -12.55
CA GLY A 22 1.93 8.43 -12.36
C GLY A 22 1.82 6.90 -12.25
N ALA A 23 2.93 6.22 -12.55
CA ALA A 23 3.06 4.76 -12.47
C ALA A 23 2.71 4.13 -11.10
N PRO A 24 3.08 4.70 -9.93
CA PRO A 24 2.80 4.05 -8.64
C PRO A 24 1.35 4.24 -8.14
N LYS A 25 0.60 5.21 -8.67
CA LYS A 25 -0.76 5.52 -8.17
C LYS A 25 -1.84 4.63 -8.78
N LEU A 26 -1.70 4.21 -10.04
CA LEU A 26 -2.61 3.25 -10.66
C LEU A 26 -2.71 1.90 -9.91
N PRO A 27 -1.60 1.20 -9.59
CA PRO A 27 -1.68 -0.07 -8.88
C PRO A 27 -2.22 0.08 -7.46
N ALA A 28 -1.90 1.19 -6.77
CA ALA A 28 -2.45 1.48 -5.45
C ALA A 28 -3.98 1.66 -5.48
N LEU A 29 -4.49 2.44 -6.44
CA LEU A 29 -5.92 2.64 -6.65
C LEU A 29 -6.61 1.32 -7.04
N ALA A 30 -6.04 0.57 -7.98
CA ALA A 30 -6.56 -0.72 -8.40
C ALA A 30 -6.64 -1.73 -7.24
N LYS A 31 -5.63 -1.77 -6.36
CA LYS A 31 -5.61 -2.66 -5.19
C LYS A 31 -6.71 -2.30 -4.19
N SER A 32 -6.93 -1.01 -3.93
CA SER A 32 -8.01 -0.54 -3.05
C SER A 32 -9.41 -0.82 -3.62
N ILE A 33 -9.64 -0.52 -4.90
CA ILE A 33 -10.91 -0.76 -5.61
C ILE A 33 -11.17 -2.26 -5.73
N GLY A 34 -10.15 -3.06 -6.05
CA GLY A 34 -10.24 -4.51 -6.16
C GLY A 34 -10.62 -5.18 -4.84
N GLN A 35 -10.10 -4.68 -3.71
CA GLN A 35 -10.45 -5.19 -2.39
C GLN A 35 -11.92 -4.91 -2.05
N SER A 36 -12.42 -3.69 -2.30
CA SER A 36 -13.84 -3.34 -2.12
C SER A 36 -14.76 -4.12 -3.07
N MET A 37 -14.36 -4.30 -4.33
CA MET A 37 -15.12 -5.07 -5.31
C MET A 37 -15.19 -6.56 -4.96
N ARG A 38 -14.14 -7.15 -4.37
CA ARG A 38 -14.14 -8.55 -3.96
C ARG A 38 -15.14 -8.82 -2.83
N ILE A 39 -15.19 -7.93 -1.85
CA ILE A 39 -16.14 -8.02 -0.74
C ILE A 39 -17.57 -7.88 -1.29
N PHE A 40 -17.82 -6.83 -2.07
CA PHE A 40 -19.13 -6.60 -2.67
C PHE A 40 -19.56 -7.74 -3.61
N LYS A 41 -18.64 -8.31 -4.40
CA LYS A 41 -18.91 -9.46 -5.27
C LYS A 41 -19.30 -10.68 -4.43
N GLY A 42 -18.59 -10.95 -3.34
CA GLY A 42 -18.90 -12.04 -2.41
C GLY A 42 -20.30 -11.90 -1.81
N GLU A 43 -20.64 -10.70 -1.30
CA GLU A 43 -21.98 -10.42 -0.74
C GLU A 43 -23.08 -10.55 -1.81
N VAL A 44 -22.85 -10.06 -3.03
CA VAL A 44 -23.81 -10.15 -4.14
C VAL A 44 -23.96 -11.58 -4.65
N ASP A 45 -22.88 -12.37 -4.71
CA ASP A 45 -22.93 -13.78 -5.09
C ASP A 45 -23.63 -14.62 -4.02
N GLU A 46 -23.45 -14.33 -2.73
CA GLU A 46 -24.19 -14.95 -1.63
C GLU A 46 -25.70 -14.68 -1.77
N MET A 47 -26.06 -13.42 -2.05
CA MET A 47 -27.46 -13.02 -2.29
C MET A 47 -28.08 -13.70 -3.53
N LYS A 48 -27.27 -14.01 -4.55
CA LYS A 48 -27.70 -14.77 -5.73
C LYS A 48 -27.77 -16.28 -5.46
N LYS A 49 -26.91 -16.81 -4.59
CA LYS A 49 -26.84 -18.23 -4.20
C LYS A 49 -27.90 -18.64 -3.17
N ASP A 50 -28.44 -17.70 -2.40
CA ASP A 50 -29.60 -17.96 -1.52
C ASP A 50 -30.87 -18.41 -2.30
N GLY A 51 -30.86 -18.32 -3.65
CA GLY A 51 -31.86 -18.91 -4.54
C GLY A 51 -31.43 -20.18 -5.32
N LYS A 52 -30.17 -20.64 -5.20
CA LYS A 52 -29.64 -21.83 -5.90
C LYS A 52 -28.31 -22.27 -5.27
N ASP A 53 -28.31 -23.45 -4.67
CA ASP A 53 -27.24 -24.08 -3.88
C ASP A 53 -25.77 -23.81 -4.31
N GLY A 54 -24.97 -23.34 -3.34
CA GLY A 54 -23.65 -23.89 -2.98
C GLY A 54 -22.45 -23.74 -3.93
N SER A 55 -21.48 -22.90 -3.53
CA SER A 55 -20.08 -23.29 -3.28
C SER A 55 -18.95 -22.37 -3.83
N ALA A 56 -17.95 -22.25 -2.94
CA ALA A 56 -16.49 -22.08 -3.05
C ALA A 56 -15.84 -20.76 -3.55
N ASP A 57 -15.35 -20.01 -2.55
CA ASP A 57 -13.94 -19.64 -2.29
C ASP A 57 -13.07 -19.10 -3.44
N ALA A 58 -12.60 -17.84 -3.26
CA ALA A 58 -11.32 -17.42 -3.79
C ALA A 58 -10.65 -16.47 -2.79
N GLY A 59 -10.34 -17.03 -1.62
CA GLY A 59 -9.52 -16.50 -0.53
C GLY A 59 -8.03 -16.40 -0.88
N ALA A 60 -7.63 -15.87 -2.04
CA ALA A 60 -6.21 -15.77 -2.39
C ALA A 60 -5.59 -14.52 -1.75
N ASP A 61 -5.36 -14.59 -0.44
CA ASP A 61 -4.47 -13.70 0.32
C ASP A 61 -3.02 -14.08 0.01
N THR A 62 -2.49 -13.56 -1.10
CA THR A 62 -1.03 -13.49 -1.31
C THR A 62 -0.61 -12.04 -1.17
N SER A 63 -0.48 -11.60 0.08
CA SER A 63 0.20 -10.35 0.44
C SER A 63 1.22 -10.61 1.54
N SER A 64 2.12 -11.56 1.29
CA SER A 64 3.41 -11.64 2.00
C SER A 64 4.45 -10.84 1.24
N ALA A 65 4.65 -9.57 1.64
CA ALA A 65 5.94 -8.88 1.76
C ALA A 65 5.73 -7.38 2.04
N PRO A 66 6.07 -6.93 3.26
CA PRO A 66 7.10 -5.91 3.36
C PRO A 66 8.24 -6.51 4.15
N SER A 67 9.24 -7.04 3.45
CA SER A 67 10.54 -7.30 4.02
C SER A 67 11.56 -6.43 3.29
N ALA A 68 12.43 -5.82 4.09
CA ALA A 68 13.58 -4.98 3.73
C ALA A 68 13.32 -3.48 3.48
N ALA A 69 13.17 -2.73 4.59
CA ALA A 69 14.15 -1.70 4.96
C ALA A 69 13.94 -1.33 6.43
N ALA A 70 14.72 -1.97 7.30
CA ALA A 70 14.78 -1.65 8.72
C ALA A 70 15.18 -0.18 8.95
N PRO A 71 14.68 0.47 10.00
CA PRO A 71 15.19 1.77 10.44
C PRO A 71 16.67 1.59 10.85
N SER A 72 17.57 2.07 10.01
CA SER A 72 18.97 2.25 10.40
C SER A 72 19.05 3.48 11.31
N ALA A 73 18.80 3.28 12.60
CA ALA A 73 19.16 4.26 13.62
C ALA A 73 19.57 3.52 14.90
N PRO A 74 20.87 3.23 15.04
CA PRO A 74 21.49 3.36 16.36
C PRO A 74 22.84 4.06 16.23
N ALA A 75 22.90 5.34 16.59
CA ALA A 75 24.07 5.98 17.22
C ALA A 75 23.79 7.48 17.47
N PRO A 76 23.39 7.90 18.68
CA PRO A 76 23.89 9.16 19.20
C PRO A 76 25.35 8.92 19.63
N THR A 77 26.28 9.16 18.73
CA THR A 77 27.68 9.44 19.09
C THR A 77 27.68 10.79 19.79
N GLY A 78 28.02 10.82 21.08
CA GLY A 78 28.22 12.08 21.79
C GLY A 78 28.51 11.90 23.28
N PRO A 79 29.75 11.58 23.68
CA PRO A 79 30.21 11.85 25.03
C PRO A 79 30.64 13.32 25.10
N ALA A 80 29.78 14.21 25.61
CA ALA A 80 30.17 15.45 26.30
C ALA A 80 28.94 16.30 26.65
N PRO A 81 28.55 16.36 27.94
CA PRO A 81 28.32 17.63 28.57
C PRO A 81 29.63 18.02 29.26
N SER A 82 30.35 18.92 28.61
CA SER A 82 31.30 19.80 29.28
C SER A 82 30.50 20.67 30.25
N SER A 83 30.47 20.30 31.53
CA SER A 83 30.06 21.18 32.61
C SER A 83 31.00 20.99 33.80
N ASP A 84 31.86 21.97 33.96
CA ASP A 84 32.33 22.51 35.23
C ASP A 84 33.33 21.68 36.06
N SER A 85 34.61 21.79 35.68
CA SER A 85 35.70 21.84 36.66
C SER A 85 35.97 23.31 37.00
N THR A 86 35.53 23.76 38.16
CA THR A 86 36.28 24.74 39.00
C THR A 86 35.83 24.46 40.45
N GLU A 87 36.64 23.72 41.22
CA GLU A 87 37.62 24.32 42.14
C GLU A 87 36.98 24.73 43.48
N SER A 88 37.72 24.49 44.56
CA SER A 88 37.51 25.02 45.93
C SER A 88 36.55 24.31 46.90
N LYS A 89 37.16 23.29 47.55
CA LYS A 89 37.49 23.28 49.01
C LYS A 89 36.60 22.43 49.94
N PRO A 90 37.17 21.34 50.53
CA PRO A 90 36.61 20.69 51.70
C PRO A 90 37.15 21.35 52.97
N LYS A 91 36.28 21.73 53.93
CA LYS A 91 36.56 21.71 55.38
C LYS A 91 35.44 22.34 56.20
N GLN A 92 35.17 21.65 57.32
CA GLN A 92 34.35 22.01 58.49
C GLN A 92 32.91 21.52 58.41
#